data_AF-W2IG49-F1
#
_entry.id   AF-W2IG49-F1
#
_cell.length_a   1.000
_cell.length_b   1.000
_cell.length_c   1.000
_cell.angle_alpha   90.00
_cell.angle_beta   90.00
_cell.angle_gamma   90.00
#
_symmetry.space_group_name_H-M   'P 1'
#
loop_
_entity.id
_entity.type
_entity.pdbx_description
1 polymer ?
#
loop_
_entity_poly.entity_id
_entity_poly.type
_entity_poly.pdbx_seq_one_letter_code
_entity_poly.pdbx_strand_id
1 'polypeptide(L)'
;PRVRNEGHKNDICRADIISKPGDGFENSYNCVLKLLNNHSIVLNMSMAGFKEIEVPFFMFFRALGVYSAKDIISYITYSFDDEEPINKQMLNILERAMTN
;
A
#
# COMPACT_ATOMS: atom_id res chain seq x y z
N PRO A 1 9.83 7.79 10.40
CA PRO A 1 9.57 6.33 10.40
C PRO A 1 10.33 5.63 9.27
N ARG A 2 11.33 4.81 9.62
CA ARG A 2 12.13 4.05 8.65
C ARG A 2 11.36 2.76 8.36
N VAL A 3 10.70 2.70 7.21
CA VAL A 3 10.13 1.45 6.70
C VAL A 3 11.32 0.61 6.25
N ARG A 4 11.71 -0.37 7.08
CA ARG A 4 12.80 -1.28 6.77
C ARG A 4 12.29 -2.69 6.95
N ASN A 5 12.22 -3.43 5.85
CA ASN A 5 11.94 -4.86 5.91
C ASN A 5 13.14 -5.58 6.53
N GLU A 6 12.99 -6.10 7.77
CA GLU A 6 14.07 -6.72 8.55
C GLU A 6 14.26 -8.23 8.28
N GLY A 7 13.86 -8.77 7.12
CA GLY A 7 14.28 -10.11 6.69
C GLY A 7 13.19 -11.03 6.16
N HIS A 8 13.56 -12.31 5.98
CA HIS A 8 12.71 -13.37 5.41
C HIS A 8 11.58 -13.72 6.41
N LYS A 9 10.31 -13.73 5.95
CA LYS A 9 9.04 -13.91 6.72
C LYS A 9 8.44 -12.66 7.40
N ASN A 10 8.80 -11.45 6.99
CA ASN A 10 8.17 -10.23 7.52
C ASN A 10 6.87 -9.79 6.83
N ASP A 11 6.48 -10.46 5.74
CA ASP A 11 5.29 -10.13 4.97
C ASP A 11 4.14 -11.06 5.39
N ILE A 12 3.05 -10.51 5.94
CA ILE A 12 1.81 -11.22 6.26
C ILE A 12 1.03 -11.52 4.97
N CYS A 13 0.92 -10.51 4.10
CA CYS A 13 0.18 -10.59 2.86
C CYS A 13 0.88 -9.75 1.79
N ARG A 14 0.81 -10.20 0.54
CA ARG A 14 1.41 -9.55 -0.62
C ARG A 14 0.42 -9.55 -1.78
N ALA A 15 0.28 -8.41 -2.43
CA ALA A 15 -0.45 -8.25 -3.68
C ALA A 15 0.50 -7.73 -4.75
N ASP A 16 0.51 -8.39 -5.91
CA ASP A 16 1.33 -8.03 -7.06
C ASP A 16 0.44 -7.51 -8.19
N ILE A 17 0.75 -6.31 -8.69
CA ILE A 17 0.07 -5.65 -9.80
C ILE A 17 1.10 -5.42 -10.89
N ILE A 18 0.90 -6.08 -12.03
CA ILE A 18 1.75 -5.90 -13.20
C ILE A 18 0.94 -5.16 -14.26
N SER A 19 1.36 -3.94 -14.57
CA SER A 19 0.78 -3.14 -15.64
C SER A 19 1.63 -3.23 -16.90
N LYS A 20 0.98 -3.38 -18.05
CA LYS A 20 1.62 -3.40 -19.37
C LYS A 20 1.00 -2.37 -20.29
N PRO A 21 1.74 -1.34 -20.72
CA PRO A 21 1.31 -0.46 -21.81
C PRO A 21 1.70 -1.09 -23.15
N GLY A 22 0.85 -1.94 -23.73
CA GLY A 22 1.05 -2.55 -25.05
C GLY A 22 1.72 -3.94 -25.04
N ASP A 23 2.11 -4.42 -26.23
CA ASP A 23 2.38 -5.84 -26.55
C ASP A 23 3.78 -6.36 -26.09
N GLY A 24 4.70 -5.46 -25.70
CA GLY A 24 6.06 -5.82 -25.26
C GLY A 24 6.21 -5.97 -23.75
N PHE A 25 6.74 -7.10 -23.26
CA PHE A 25 6.98 -7.35 -21.83
C PHE A 25 8.04 -6.43 -21.18
N GLU A 26 8.97 -5.90 -21.98
CA GLU A 26 10.13 -5.12 -21.50
C GLU A 26 9.75 -3.79 -20.83
N ASN A 27 8.54 -3.27 -21.10
CA ASN A 27 8.04 -2.01 -20.54
C ASN A 27 6.99 -2.22 -19.43
N SER A 28 6.98 -3.39 -18.79
CA SER A 28 6.04 -3.66 -17.70
C SER A 28 6.43 -2.88 -16.44
N TYR A 29 5.41 -2.30 -15.79
CA TYR A 29 5.51 -1.68 -14.48
C TYR A 29 5.01 -2.70 -13.46
N ASN A 30 5.83 -3.03 -12.48
CA ASN A 30 5.46 -3.93 -11.41
C ASN A 30 5.32 -3.16 -10.10
N CYS A 31 4.15 -3.28 -9.50
CA CYS A 31 3.75 -2.64 -8.27
C CYS A 31 3.37 -3.71 -7.26
N VAL A 32 4.06 -3.73 -6.13
CA VAL A 32 3.92 -4.74 -5.09
C VAL A 32 3.48 -4.08 -3.81
N LEU A 33 2.29 -4.42 -3.32
CA LEU A 33 1.81 -4.02 -1.99
C LEU A 33 2.10 -5.13 -0.99
N LYS A 34 2.63 -4.77 0.18
CA LYS A 34 2.92 -5.72 1.27
C LYS A 34 2.36 -5.21 2.58
N LEU A 35 1.68 -6.09 3.30
CA LEU A 35 1.38 -5.93 4.72
C LEU A 35 2.49 -6.61 5.52
N LEU A 36 3.20 -5.84 6.33
CA LEU A 36 4.30 -6.33 7.15
C LEU A 36 3.80 -6.77 8.55
N ASN A 37 4.59 -7.60 9.24
CA ASN A 37 4.29 -8.08 10.60
C ASN A 37 4.12 -6.96 11.63
N ASN A 38 4.73 -5.80 11.40
CA ASN A 38 4.58 -4.61 12.22
C ASN A 38 3.31 -3.80 11.87
N HIS A 39 2.40 -4.35 11.07
CA HIS A 39 1.17 -3.70 10.59
C HIS A 39 1.42 -2.52 9.64
N SER A 40 2.63 -2.33 9.12
CA SER A 40 2.90 -1.34 8.08
C SER A 40 2.44 -1.87 6.73
N ILE A 41 1.81 -1.01 5.92
CA ILE A 41 1.49 -1.32 4.52
C ILE A 41 2.43 -0.51 3.63
N VAL A 42 3.18 -1.23 2.81
CA VAL A 42 4.24 -0.66 1.97
C VAL A 42 3.93 -0.91 0.51
N LEU A 43 4.24 0.07 -0.32
CA LEU A 43 4.12 0.06 -1.77
C LEU A 43 5.53 0.05 -2.34
N ASN A 44 5.86 -1.03 -3.06
CA ASN A 44 7.09 -1.13 -3.82
C ASN A 44 6.77 -0.99 -5.31
N MET A 45 7.41 -0.03 -5.97
CA MET A 45 7.27 0.17 -7.42
C MET A 45 8.61 -0.11 -8.09
N SER A 46 8.55 -0.91 -9.16
CA SER A 46 9.69 -1.35 -9.93
C SER A 46 9.39 -1.28 -11.43
N MET A 47 10.38 -0.85 -12.20
CA MET A 47 10.35 -0.80 -13.65
C MET A 47 11.77 -1.09 -14.15
N ALA A 48 11.90 -1.68 -15.33
CA ALA A 48 13.20 -1.84 -15.99
C ALA A 48 13.97 -0.51 -16.04
N GLY A 49 15.18 -0.49 -15.47
CA GLY A 49 16.05 0.70 -15.42
C GLY A 49 15.76 1.70 -14.29
N PHE A 50 14.73 1.46 -13.46
CA PHE A 50 14.44 2.28 -12.29
C PHE A 50 14.79 1.54 -11.00
N LYS A 51 15.37 2.26 -10.03
CA LYS A 51 15.67 1.69 -8.70
C LYS A 51 14.35 1.37 -8.00
N GLU A 52 14.26 0.21 -7.34
CA GLU A 52 13.11 -0.13 -6.50
C GLU A 52 12.90 0.94 -5.43
N ILE A 53 11.68 1.47 -5.39
CA ILE A 53 11.27 2.47 -4.39
C ILE A 53 10.24 1.80 -3.49
N GLU A 54 10.53 1.77 -2.19
CA GLU A 54 9.58 1.35 -1.16
C GLU A 54 9.09 2.58 -0.39
N VAL A 55 7.78 2.81 -0.41
CA VAL A 55 7.13 3.92 0.30
C VAL A 55 5.93 3.41 1.09
N PRO A 56 5.53 4.09 2.18
CA PRO A 56 4.23 3.82 2.80
C PRO A 56 3.09 4.02 1.80
N PHE A 57 2.09 3.15 1.81
CA PHE A 57 0.98 3.19 0.84
C PHE A 57 0.26 4.54 0.79
N PHE A 58 0.10 5.21 1.94
CA PHE A 58 -0.59 6.49 2.04
C PHE A 58 0.12 7.64 1.31
N MET A 59 1.43 7.49 1.03
CA MET A 59 2.15 8.49 0.23
C MET A 59 1.65 8.53 -1.22
N PHE A 60 1.15 7.41 -1.75
CA PHE A 60 0.53 7.37 -3.07
C PHE A 60 -0.73 8.23 -3.13
N PHE A 61 -1.61 8.10 -2.13
CA PHE A 61 -2.81 8.92 -2.02
C PHE A 61 -2.49 10.42 -1.88
N ARG A 62 -1.45 10.76 -1.11
CA ARG A 62 -0.98 12.14 -0.99
C ARG A 62 -0.45 12.69 -2.29
N ALA A 63 0.26 11.89 -3.08
CA ALA A 63 0.71 12.29 -4.41
C ALA A 63 -0.47 12.57 -5.36
N LEU A 64 -1.61 11.89 -5.15
CA LEU A 64 -2.86 12.13 -5.88
C LEU A 64 -3.73 13.26 -5.30
N GLY A 65 -3.26 13.96 -4.26
CA GLY A 65 -3.94 15.11 -3.67
C GLY A 65 -4.86 14.80 -2.49
N VAL A 66 -4.87 13.57 -1.98
CA VAL A 66 -5.65 13.19 -0.79
C VAL A 66 -4.74 13.18 0.44
N TYR A 67 -4.91 14.15 1.34
CA TYR A 67 -3.96 14.39 2.43
C TYR A 67 -4.43 13.89 3.80
N SER A 68 -5.74 14.00 4.07
CA SER A 68 -6.33 13.62 5.35
C SER A 68 -6.34 12.09 5.50
N ALA A 69 -5.91 11.60 6.66
CA ALA A 69 -5.97 10.16 6.94
C ALA A 69 -7.40 9.62 6.89
N LYS A 70 -8.38 10.41 7.37
CA LYS A 70 -9.81 10.08 7.30
C LYS A 70 -10.24 9.88 5.86
N ASP A 71 -9.88 10.82 4.98
CA ASP A 71 -10.28 10.75 3.57
C ASP A 71 -9.64 9.55 2.88
N ILE A 72 -8.35 9.29 3.11
CA ILE A 72 -7.66 8.11 2.55
C ILE A 72 -8.34 6.82 3.00
N ILE A 73 -8.68 6.72 4.29
CA ILE A 73 -9.40 5.56 4.83
C ILE A 73 -10.77 5.44 4.16
N SER A 74 -11.53 6.53 4.06
CA SER A 74 -12.84 6.55 3.39
C SER A 74 -12.75 6.15 1.91
N TYR A 75 -11.69 6.53 1.20
CA TYR A 75 -11.46 6.08 -0.18
C TYR A 75 -11.27 4.56 -0.29
N ILE A 76 -10.77 3.91 0.75
CA ILE A 76 -10.53 2.46 0.78
C ILE A 76 -11.75 1.70 1.28
N THR A 77 -12.39 2.18 2.36
CA THR A 77 -13.53 1.50 3.00
C THR A 77 -14.89 1.94 2.46
N TYR A 78 -14.93 2.92 1.54
CA TYR A 78 -16.13 3.62 1.02
C TYR A 78 -16.94 4.41 2.06
N SER A 79 -16.87 4.04 3.33
CA SER A 79 -17.47 4.74 4.47
C SER A 79 -16.56 4.62 5.69
N PHE A 80 -16.39 5.72 6.43
CA PHE A 80 -15.62 5.74 7.68
C PHE A 80 -16.49 5.37 8.89
N ASP A 81 -17.76 5.75 8.86
CA ASP A 81 -18.68 5.67 10.00
C ASP A 81 -19.59 4.44 9.92
N ASP A 82 -19.22 3.43 9.11
CA ASP A 82 -20.00 2.20 8.96
C ASP A 82 -19.75 1.24 10.15
N GLU A 83 -20.83 0.71 10.70
CA GLU A 83 -20.78 -0.18 11.85
C GLU A 83 -20.55 -1.66 11.48
N GLU A 84 -20.55 -1.98 10.19
CA GLU A 84 -20.29 -3.32 9.68
C GLU A 84 -18.98 -3.92 10.25
N PRO A 85 -19.01 -5.16 10.78
CA PRO A 85 -17.83 -5.77 11.41
C PRO A 85 -16.59 -5.83 10.52
N ILE A 86 -16.77 -6.02 9.21
CA ILE A 86 -15.67 -6.08 8.23
C ILE A 86 -15.01 -4.70 8.09
N ASN A 87 -15.80 -3.63 8.04
CA ASN A 87 -15.29 -2.27 7.95
C ASN A 87 -14.51 -1.88 9.22
N LYS A 88 -14.98 -2.28 10.40
CA LYS A 88 -14.23 -2.09 11.66
C LYS A 88 -12.88 -2.81 11.66
N GLN A 89 -12.82 -4.03 11.11
CA GLN A 89 -11.56 -4.76 10.97
C GLN A 89 -10.60 -4.05 10.01
N MET A 90 -11.09 -3.60 8.85
CA MET A 90 -10.28 -2.85 7.88
C MET A 90 -9.80 -1.53 8.44
N LEU A 91 -10.64 -0.78 9.15
CA LEU A 91 -10.29 0.47 9.81
C LEU A 91 -9.10 0.29 10.75
N ASN A 92 -9.15 -0.72 11.62
CA ASN A 92 -8.07 -1.02 12.57
C ASN A 92 -6.73 -1.31 11.85
N ILE A 93 -6.77 -2.07 10.75
CA ILE A 93 -5.57 -2.35 9.95
C ILE A 93 -5.01 -1.06 9.35
N LEU A 94 -5.86 -0.22 8.76
CA LEU A 94 -5.46 1.02 8.09
C LEU A 94 -4.93 2.08 9.07
N GLU A 95 -5.57 2.24 10.24
CA GLU A 95 -5.11 3.18 11.28
C GLU A 95 -3.72 2.80 11.81
N ARG A 96 -3.49 1.49 12.04
CA ARG A 96 -2.17 0.98 12.42
C ARG A 96 -1.13 1.23 11.33
N ALA A 97 -1.50 1.02 10.07
CA ALA A 97 -0.60 1.23 8.93
C ALA A 97 -0.25 2.70 8.68
N MET A 98 -1.11 3.64 9.08
CA MET A 98 -0.90 5.09 8.95
C MET A 98 0.02 5.69 10.01
N THR A 99 0.10 5.05 11.19
CA THR A 99 0.78 5.60 12.37
C THR A 99 2.23 5.11 12.50
N ASN A 100 2.56 3.97 11.89
CA ASN A 100 3.90 3.38 11.87
C ASN A 100 4.86 4.07 10.89
#